data_AF-A0A2N3DJ61-F1
#
_entry.id   AF-A0A2N3DJ61-F1
#
_cell.length_a   1.000
_cell.length_b   1.000
_cell.length_c   1.000
_cell.angle_alpha   90.00
_cell.angle_beta   90.00
_cell.angle_gamma   90.00
#
_symmetry.space_group_name_H-M   'P 1'
#
loop_
_entity.id
_entity.type
_entity.pdbx_description
1 polymer ?
#
loop_
_entity_poly.entity_id
_entity_poly.type
_entity_poly.pdbx_seq_one_letter_code
_entity_poly.pdbx_strand_id
1 'polypeptide(L)'
;MANNYLQAAFAVTVTASEARLIAAVQRAIEAIDSGVEGDEATAFVADLGPEFATAFPGGDADPFAGVMTIFPDADFPCLDADITIEDGPEADTKIVSFTGDQFGVEQVAHLLFACAKSALPLGFQYAYTCDRLRHDEFGGGAVVITQAGIRYHSTSDILRAGLDDTPAEEGRSGFVLATRDPEHGLSFWNNETGFGRLAEATVFSEAEAAAFDKPIAHDEPEWLACPAGSP
;
A
#
# COMPACT_ATOMS: atom_id res chain seq x y z
N MET A 1 -5.16 -12.15 -28.71
CA MET A 1 -5.04 -10.84 -28.04
C MET A 1 -5.48 -11.05 -26.61
N ALA A 2 -4.52 -11.08 -25.69
CA ALA A 2 -4.76 -11.25 -24.26
C ALA A 2 -5.00 -9.89 -23.61
N ASN A 3 -5.82 -9.87 -22.57
CA ASN A 3 -6.15 -8.67 -21.81
C ASN A 3 -5.34 -8.69 -20.52
N ASN A 4 -4.62 -7.61 -20.28
CA ASN A 4 -3.84 -7.40 -19.07
C ASN A 4 -4.59 -6.45 -18.14
N TYR A 5 -4.52 -6.73 -16.85
CA TYR A 5 -5.21 -5.98 -15.80
C TYR A 5 -4.23 -5.59 -14.71
N LEU A 6 -4.45 -4.42 -14.14
CA LEU A 6 -3.81 -3.97 -12.92
C LEU A 6 -4.89 -3.93 -11.84
N GLN A 7 -4.85 -4.84 -10.89
CA GLN A 7 -5.92 -5.01 -9.92
C GLN A 7 -5.44 -4.64 -8.52
N ALA A 8 -6.27 -3.90 -7.78
CA ALA A 8 -6.09 -3.65 -6.36
C ALA A 8 -7.45 -3.59 -5.66
N ALA A 9 -7.48 -3.99 -4.39
CA ALA A 9 -8.64 -3.91 -3.52
C ALA A 9 -8.18 -3.77 -2.08
N PHE A 10 -8.44 -2.62 -1.46
CA PHE A 10 -8.07 -2.36 -0.07
C PHE A 10 -8.96 -1.28 0.53
N ALA A 11 -8.90 -1.11 1.85
CA ALA A 11 -9.58 -0.04 2.55
C ALA A 11 -8.65 0.60 3.59
N VAL A 12 -8.85 1.90 3.83
CA VAL A 12 -8.16 2.66 4.86
C VAL A 12 -9.18 3.32 5.78
N THR A 13 -8.89 3.33 7.07
CA THR A 13 -9.69 4.10 8.04
C THR A 13 -9.06 5.47 8.21
N VAL A 14 -9.85 6.52 8.01
CA VAL A 14 -9.42 7.92 8.08
C VAL A 14 -10.41 8.74 8.91
N THR A 15 -10.05 9.98 9.23
CA THR A 15 -10.99 10.90 9.89
C THR A 15 -12.10 11.37 8.93
N ALA A 16 -13.22 11.84 9.48
CA ALA A 16 -14.32 12.39 8.66
C ALA A 16 -13.91 13.60 7.80
N SER A 17 -12.94 14.42 8.25
CA SER A 17 -12.41 15.52 7.45
C SER A 17 -11.55 15.02 6.28
N GLU A 18 -10.69 14.03 6.49
CA GLU A 18 -9.87 13.46 5.42
C GLU A 18 -10.72 12.72 4.37
N ALA A 19 -11.78 12.04 4.79
CA ALA A 19 -12.75 11.44 3.86
C ALA A 19 -13.48 12.50 3.01
N ARG A 20 -13.84 13.64 3.61
CA ARG A 20 -14.40 14.79 2.88
C ARG A 20 -13.41 15.35 1.86
N LEU A 21 -12.13 15.40 2.21
CA LEU A 21 -11.07 15.84 1.31
C LEU A 21 -10.88 14.87 0.13
N ILE A 22 -10.91 13.56 0.37
CA ILE A 22 -10.88 12.54 -0.70
C ILE A 22 -12.08 12.69 -1.64
N ALA A 23 -13.29 12.85 -1.11
CA ALA A 23 -14.49 13.09 -1.91
C ALA A 23 -14.41 14.41 -2.70
N ALA A 24 -13.81 15.45 -2.13
CA ALA A 24 -13.59 16.72 -2.81
C ALA A 24 -12.65 16.58 -4.01
N VAL A 25 -11.62 15.73 -3.92
CA VAL A 25 -10.75 15.42 -5.07
C VAL A 25 -11.55 14.73 -6.18
N GLN A 26 -12.43 13.77 -5.87
CA GLN A 26 -13.29 13.15 -6.89
C GLN A 26 -14.18 14.18 -7.60
N ARG A 27 -14.78 15.11 -6.85
CA ARG A 27 -15.55 16.22 -7.42
C ARG A 27 -14.71 17.16 -8.28
N ALA A 28 -13.46 17.42 -7.88
CA ALA A 28 -12.54 18.25 -8.66
C ALA A 28 -12.18 17.58 -10.00
N ILE A 29 -11.91 16.27 -10.00
CA ILE A 29 -11.63 15.50 -11.23
C ILE A 29 -12.84 15.55 -12.17
N GLU A 30 -14.06 15.32 -11.66
CA GLU A 30 -15.28 15.40 -12.46
C GLU A 30 -15.51 16.79 -13.07
N ALA A 31 -15.20 17.85 -12.32
CA ALA A 31 -15.28 19.22 -12.84
C ALA A 31 -14.26 19.47 -13.97
N ILE A 32 -13.04 18.96 -13.83
CA ILE A 32 -11.99 19.07 -14.85
C ILE A 32 -12.38 18.30 -16.11
N ASP A 33 -12.85 17.06 -15.98
CA ASP A 33 -13.34 16.26 -17.11
C ASP A 33 -14.55 16.91 -17.81
N SER A 34 -15.39 17.61 -17.04
CA SER A 34 -16.51 18.38 -17.56
C SER A 34 -16.11 19.71 -18.22
N GLY A 35 -14.83 20.10 -18.16
CA GLY A 35 -14.30 21.33 -18.75
C GLY A 35 -14.63 22.61 -17.96
N VAL A 36 -14.73 22.53 -16.63
CA VAL A 36 -14.94 23.71 -15.77
C VAL A 36 -13.66 24.57 -15.73
N GLU A 37 -13.75 25.83 -16.16
CA GLU A 37 -12.60 26.74 -16.31
C GLU A 37 -12.87 28.17 -15.79
N GLY A 38 -11.82 28.99 -15.66
CA GLY A 38 -11.90 30.42 -15.37
C GLY A 38 -12.56 30.77 -14.03
N ASP A 39 -13.47 31.75 -14.05
CA ASP A 39 -14.18 32.21 -12.85
C ASP A 39 -15.06 31.10 -12.23
N GLU A 40 -15.59 30.19 -13.05
CA GLU A 40 -16.37 29.05 -12.60
C GLU A 40 -15.50 28.06 -11.82
N ALA A 41 -14.31 27.73 -12.34
CA ALA A 41 -13.33 26.90 -11.64
C ALA A 41 -12.91 27.51 -10.30
N THR A 42 -12.69 28.82 -10.26
CA THR A 42 -12.33 29.53 -9.03
C THR A 42 -13.43 29.43 -7.98
N ALA A 43 -14.68 29.64 -8.39
CA ALA A 43 -15.84 29.50 -7.50
C ALA A 43 -16.05 28.05 -7.04
N PHE A 44 -15.83 27.08 -7.94
CA PHE A 44 -15.94 25.66 -7.63
C PHE A 44 -14.91 25.22 -6.59
N VAL A 45 -13.64 25.57 -6.77
CA VAL A 45 -12.58 25.25 -5.80
C VAL A 45 -12.86 25.91 -4.44
N ALA A 46 -13.40 27.12 -4.42
CA ALA A 46 -13.82 27.76 -3.17
C ALA A 46 -14.95 27.00 -2.45
N ASP A 47 -15.89 26.38 -3.20
CA ASP A 47 -16.97 25.53 -2.64
C ASP A 47 -16.45 24.21 -2.03
N LEU A 48 -15.34 23.68 -2.54
CA LEU A 48 -14.69 22.49 -1.98
C LEU A 48 -14.13 22.72 -0.57
N GLY A 49 -13.94 23.98 -0.18
CA GLY A 49 -13.65 24.40 1.18
C GLY A 49 -12.15 24.64 1.48
N PRO A 50 -11.86 25.21 2.67
CA PRO A 50 -10.50 25.68 3.00
C PRO A 50 -9.49 24.55 3.22
N GLU A 51 -9.94 23.39 3.70
CA GLU A 51 -9.08 22.20 3.85
C GLU A 51 -8.58 21.73 2.49
N PHE A 52 -9.44 21.75 1.46
CA PHE A 52 -9.07 21.43 0.08
C PHE A 52 -8.04 22.39 -0.48
N ALA A 53 -8.29 23.70 -0.39
CA ALA A 53 -7.35 24.71 -0.88
C ALA A 53 -5.98 24.67 -0.15
N THR A 54 -5.96 24.21 1.11
CA THR A 54 -4.73 24.01 1.88
C THR A 54 -3.95 22.80 1.40
N ALA A 55 -4.62 21.68 1.14
CA ALA A 55 -4.00 20.45 0.67
C ALA A 55 -3.56 20.53 -0.80
N PHE A 56 -4.35 21.23 -1.62
CA PHE A 56 -4.17 21.36 -3.06
C PHE A 56 -4.17 22.85 -3.44
N PRO A 57 -3.05 23.56 -3.22
CA PRO A 57 -2.95 24.97 -3.56
C PRO A 57 -3.00 25.15 -5.09
N GLY A 58 -4.05 25.80 -5.58
CA GLY A 58 -4.18 26.26 -6.96
C GLY A 58 -3.40 27.55 -7.24
N GLY A 59 -3.32 27.95 -8.50
CA GLY A 59 -2.74 29.23 -8.93
C GLY A 59 -3.78 30.14 -9.59
N ASP A 60 -3.44 31.42 -9.76
CA ASP A 60 -4.32 32.42 -10.39
C ASP A 60 -4.70 32.05 -11.84
N ALA A 61 -3.82 31.33 -12.54
CA ALA A 61 -4.06 30.89 -13.92
C ALA A 61 -4.81 29.55 -14.01
N ASP A 62 -4.68 28.70 -12.98
CA ASP A 62 -5.29 27.38 -12.92
C ASP A 62 -5.64 27.04 -11.46
N PRO A 63 -6.92 27.17 -11.08
CA PRO A 63 -7.40 26.82 -9.75
C PRO A 63 -7.19 25.34 -9.37
N PHE A 64 -7.07 24.44 -10.35
CA PHE A 64 -6.91 22.99 -10.12
C PHE A 64 -5.45 22.53 -10.10
N ALA A 65 -4.48 23.42 -10.34
CA ALA A 65 -3.07 23.08 -10.45
C ALA A 65 -2.53 22.23 -9.29
N GLY A 66 -2.98 22.49 -8.06
CA GLY A 66 -2.60 21.69 -6.89
C GLY A 66 -3.07 20.24 -6.96
N VAL A 67 -4.30 20.00 -7.44
CA VAL A 67 -4.89 18.66 -7.62
C VAL A 67 -4.17 17.91 -8.72
N MET A 68 -3.75 18.60 -9.79
CA MET A 68 -3.03 18.00 -10.91
C MET A 68 -1.71 17.34 -10.50
N THR A 69 -1.13 17.72 -9.37
CA THR A 69 0.08 17.07 -8.83
C THR A 69 -0.12 15.61 -8.41
N ILE A 70 -1.37 15.15 -8.26
CA ILE A 70 -1.69 13.75 -8.00
C ILE A 70 -1.41 12.87 -9.22
N PHE A 71 -1.56 13.41 -10.44
CA PHE A 71 -1.56 12.62 -11.67
C PHE A 71 -0.18 12.63 -12.33
N PRO A 72 0.42 11.46 -12.61
CA PRO A 72 1.63 11.39 -13.42
C PRO A 72 1.42 11.90 -14.85
N ASP A 73 0.23 11.67 -15.40
CA ASP A 73 -0.23 12.22 -16.68
C ASP A 73 -1.24 13.34 -16.44
N ALA A 74 -0.80 14.58 -16.66
CA ALA A 74 -1.64 15.76 -16.47
C ALA A 74 -2.66 15.97 -17.59
N ASP A 75 -2.49 15.32 -18.75
CA ASP A 75 -3.39 15.49 -19.90
C ASP A 75 -4.68 14.66 -19.73
N PHE A 76 -4.66 13.64 -18.87
CA PHE A 76 -5.83 12.80 -18.59
C PHE A 76 -5.92 12.43 -17.10
N PRO A 77 -6.36 13.36 -16.23
CA PRO A 77 -6.43 13.12 -14.80
C PRO A 77 -7.52 12.11 -14.45
N CYS A 78 -7.13 10.88 -14.15
CA CYS A 78 -8.01 9.83 -13.66
C CYS A 78 -7.33 9.06 -12.50
N LEU A 79 -8.10 8.70 -11.47
CA LEU A 79 -7.61 7.83 -10.38
C LEU A 79 -7.59 6.36 -10.78
N ASP A 80 -8.36 5.99 -11.82
CA ASP A 80 -8.62 4.63 -12.26
C ASP A 80 -8.97 3.67 -11.10
N ALA A 81 -9.76 4.16 -10.14
CA ALA A 81 -10.20 3.40 -8.99
C ALA A 81 -11.65 3.75 -8.64
N ASP A 82 -12.45 2.74 -8.34
CA ASP A 82 -13.73 2.90 -7.66
C ASP A 82 -13.45 3.19 -6.19
N ILE A 83 -14.01 4.30 -5.70
CA ILE A 83 -13.84 4.74 -4.32
C ILE A 83 -15.20 4.81 -3.65
N THR A 84 -15.33 4.11 -2.53
CA THR A 84 -16.51 4.19 -1.66
C THR A 84 -16.13 4.68 -0.27
N ILE A 85 -17.03 5.41 0.38
CA ILE A 85 -16.81 5.97 1.72
C ILE A 85 -17.98 5.55 2.60
N GLU A 86 -17.67 4.84 3.68
CA GLU A 86 -18.64 4.31 4.64
C GLU A 86 -18.32 4.80 6.06
N ASP A 87 -19.29 4.66 6.98
CA ASP A 87 -19.07 4.95 8.40
C ASP A 87 -18.03 3.99 8.99
N GLY A 88 -17.07 4.54 9.73
CA GLY A 88 -16.04 3.77 10.42
C GLY A 88 -16.51 3.21 11.76
N PRO A 89 -15.63 2.45 12.44
CA PRO A 89 -15.94 1.85 13.74
C PRO A 89 -16.13 2.88 14.84
N GLU A 90 -15.52 4.06 14.71
CA GLU A 90 -15.66 5.19 15.63
C GLU A 90 -16.49 6.31 14.98
N ALA A 91 -17.21 7.07 15.81
CA ALA A 91 -18.17 8.08 15.36
C ALA A 91 -17.60 9.15 14.42
N ASP A 92 -16.29 9.43 14.48
CA ASP A 92 -15.63 10.44 13.65
C ASP A 92 -14.65 9.85 12.63
N THR A 93 -14.73 8.53 12.41
CA THR A 93 -13.92 7.80 11.43
C THR A 93 -14.76 7.37 10.24
N LYS A 94 -14.10 7.21 9.10
CA LYS A 94 -14.67 6.70 7.86
C LYS A 94 -13.78 5.60 7.30
N ILE A 95 -14.39 4.60 6.68
CA ILE A 95 -13.68 3.58 5.91
C ILE A 95 -13.77 3.99 4.45
N VAL A 96 -12.62 4.23 3.83
CA VAL A 96 -12.52 4.53 2.39
C VAL A 96 -11.98 3.30 1.69
N SER A 97 -12.79 2.70 0.82
CA SER A 97 -12.41 1.52 0.05
C SER A 97 -12.03 1.92 -1.37
N PHE A 98 -10.99 1.26 -1.89
CA PHE A 98 -10.44 1.45 -3.22
C PHE A 98 -10.44 0.11 -3.95
N THR A 99 -11.07 0.04 -5.11
CA THR A 99 -11.10 -1.18 -5.94
C THR A 99 -10.96 -0.84 -7.41
N GLY A 100 -10.38 -1.73 -8.22
CA GLY A 100 -10.33 -1.57 -9.67
C GLY A 100 -9.57 -2.67 -10.39
N ASP A 101 -9.74 -2.76 -11.72
CA ASP A 101 -9.06 -3.72 -12.60
C ASP A 101 -8.15 -3.07 -13.67
N GLN A 102 -8.08 -1.75 -13.68
CA GLN A 102 -7.07 -0.92 -14.36
C GLN A 102 -6.49 0.11 -13.36
N PHE A 103 -6.17 -0.35 -12.15
CA PHE A 103 -6.00 0.49 -10.98
C PHE A 103 -4.86 1.53 -11.09
N GLY A 104 -5.17 2.80 -10.80
CA GLY A 104 -4.21 3.90 -10.81
C GLY A 104 -3.32 3.94 -9.57
N VAL A 105 -2.29 3.10 -9.54
CA VAL A 105 -1.41 2.91 -8.37
C VAL A 105 -0.77 4.20 -7.88
N GLU A 106 -0.16 4.98 -8.79
CA GLU A 106 0.55 6.20 -8.41
C GLU A 106 -0.42 7.31 -8.00
N GLN A 107 -1.52 7.45 -8.74
CA GLN A 107 -2.55 8.45 -8.48
C GLN A 107 -3.20 8.23 -7.11
N VAL A 108 -3.58 6.98 -6.80
CA VAL A 108 -4.14 6.65 -5.48
C VAL A 108 -3.10 6.81 -4.37
N ALA A 109 -1.83 6.49 -4.63
CA ALA A 109 -0.77 6.73 -3.65
C ALA A 109 -0.56 8.22 -3.36
N HIS A 110 -0.54 9.08 -4.38
CA HIS A 110 -0.45 10.53 -4.21
C HIS A 110 -1.67 11.10 -3.49
N LEU A 111 -2.88 10.64 -3.83
CA LEU A 111 -4.12 11.00 -3.15
C LEU A 111 -4.07 10.65 -1.66
N LEU A 112 -3.71 9.41 -1.32
CA LEU A 112 -3.61 8.96 0.07
C LEU A 112 -2.51 9.70 0.81
N PHE A 113 -1.37 9.94 0.17
CA PHE A 113 -0.30 10.73 0.76
C PHE A 113 -0.74 12.17 1.04
N ALA A 114 -1.52 12.80 0.16
CA ALA A 114 -2.01 14.16 0.36
C ALA A 114 -3.11 14.24 1.43
N CYS A 115 -4.05 13.29 1.43
CA CYS A 115 -5.30 13.39 2.18
C CYS A 115 -5.33 12.58 3.48
N ALA A 116 -4.72 11.39 3.54
CA ALA A 116 -4.92 10.42 4.63
C ALA A 116 -3.78 10.46 5.67
N LYS A 117 -3.49 11.65 6.21
CA LYS A 117 -2.35 11.88 7.11
C LYS A 117 -2.47 11.12 8.43
N SER A 118 -3.68 10.98 8.96
CA SER A 118 -3.96 10.26 10.22
C SER A 118 -3.70 8.76 10.13
N ALA A 119 -3.80 8.19 8.93
CA ALA A 119 -3.59 6.78 8.67
C ALA A 119 -2.13 6.41 8.42
N LEU A 120 -1.21 7.39 8.37
CA LEU A 120 0.21 7.10 8.12
C LEU A 120 0.89 6.47 9.35
N PRO A 121 1.73 5.43 9.17
CA PRO A 121 2.08 4.79 7.90
C PRO A 121 0.98 3.84 7.39
N LEU A 122 0.77 3.82 6.08
CA LEU A 122 -0.16 2.89 5.42
C LEU A 122 0.46 2.32 4.14
N GLY A 123 -0.18 1.30 3.59
CA GLY A 123 0.22 0.73 2.31
C GLY A 123 -0.87 -0.11 1.71
N PHE A 124 -0.70 -0.47 0.44
CA PHE A 124 -1.59 -1.35 -0.28
C PHE A 124 -0.83 -2.19 -1.29
N GLN A 125 -1.44 -3.29 -1.70
CA GLN A 125 -0.88 -4.22 -2.68
C GLN A 125 -1.67 -4.13 -3.99
N TYR A 126 -0.99 -4.47 -5.07
CA TYR A 126 -1.59 -4.58 -6.40
C TYR A 126 -1.01 -5.78 -7.15
N ALA A 127 -1.76 -6.28 -8.12
CA ALA A 127 -1.36 -7.41 -8.94
C ALA A 127 -1.50 -7.10 -10.43
N TYR A 128 -0.55 -7.57 -11.22
CA TYR A 128 -0.70 -7.69 -12.67
C TYR A 128 -1.29 -9.05 -12.97
N THR A 129 -2.45 -9.06 -13.62
CA THR A 129 -3.14 -10.29 -14.02
C THR A 129 -3.43 -10.28 -15.51
N CYS A 130 -3.61 -11.46 -16.09
CA CYS A 130 -3.94 -11.63 -17.50
C CYS A 130 -5.02 -12.69 -17.68
N ASP A 131 -5.91 -12.48 -18.65
CA ASP A 131 -6.98 -13.43 -19.00
C ASP A 131 -6.44 -14.73 -19.63
N ARG A 132 -5.15 -14.75 -20.01
CA ARG A 132 -4.48 -15.93 -20.55
C ARG A 132 -3.08 -16.07 -19.95
N LEU A 133 -2.70 -17.31 -19.64
CA LEU A 133 -1.35 -17.59 -19.14
C LEU A 133 -0.32 -17.34 -20.24
N ARG A 134 0.49 -16.29 -20.06
CA ARG A 134 1.64 -15.95 -20.91
C ARG A 134 2.88 -15.78 -20.05
N HIS A 135 4.03 -15.94 -20.67
CA HIS A 135 5.30 -15.71 -20.00
C HIS A 135 5.41 -14.23 -19.60
N ASP A 136 5.90 -13.99 -18.37
CA ASP A 136 6.24 -12.67 -17.85
C ASP A 136 5.07 -11.67 -17.73
N GLU A 137 3.81 -12.13 -17.83
CA GLU A 137 2.60 -11.30 -17.69
C GLU A 137 2.00 -11.32 -16.27
N PHE A 138 2.62 -12.07 -15.34
CA PHE A 138 2.24 -12.09 -13.92
C PHE A 138 3.24 -11.33 -13.08
N GLY A 139 2.71 -10.54 -12.14
CA GLY A 139 3.53 -9.80 -11.20
C GLY A 139 2.65 -8.99 -10.26
N GLY A 140 3.23 -7.95 -9.69
CA GLY A 140 2.51 -7.02 -8.84
C GLY A 140 3.49 -6.25 -7.98
N GLY A 141 2.98 -5.75 -6.87
CA GLY A 141 3.78 -4.97 -5.97
C GLY A 141 3.03 -4.49 -4.75
N ALA A 142 3.71 -3.63 -4.02
CA ALA A 142 3.17 -2.94 -2.87
C ALA A 142 3.62 -1.48 -2.88
N VAL A 143 2.75 -0.62 -2.39
CA VAL A 143 3.05 0.78 -2.11
C VAL A 143 3.10 0.96 -0.61
N VAL A 144 4.14 1.62 -0.12
CA VAL A 144 4.28 1.99 1.30
C VAL A 144 4.35 3.51 1.39
N ILE A 145 3.42 4.09 2.15
CA ILE A 145 3.26 5.52 2.33
C ILE A 145 3.58 5.86 3.78
N THR A 146 4.57 6.74 3.95
CA THR A 146 5.03 7.23 5.26
C THR A 146 5.03 8.75 5.27
N GLN A 147 5.24 9.37 6.42
CA GLN A 147 5.39 10.82 6.53
C GLN A 147 6.55 11.35 5.66
N ALA A 148 7.57 10.53 5.41
CA ALA A 148 8.72 10.87 4.58
C ALA A 148 8.46 10.80 3.07
N GLY A 149 7.33 10.20 2.65
CA GLY A 149 6.98 10.01 1.24
C GLY A 149 6.55 8.59 0.91
N ILE A 150 6.49 8.32 -0.39
CA ILE A 150 5.95 7.10 -0.98
C ILE A 150 7.10 6.24 -1.51
N ARG A 151 7.03 4.94 -1.25
CA ARG A 151 7.93 3.93 -1.81
C ARG A 151 7.15 2.88 -2.56
N TYR A 152 7.65 2.53 -3.74
CA TYR A 152 7.08 1.51 -4.61
C TYR A 152 7.96 0.28 -4.57
N HIS A 153 7.34 -0.89 -4.48
CA HIS A 153 7.99 -2.19 -4.50
C HIS A 153 7.31 -3.05 -5.56
N SER A 154 8.09 -3.65 -6.46
CA SER A 154 7.57 -4.60 -7.44
C SER A 154 8.12 -6.01 -7.20
N THR A 155 7.35 -7.03 -7.53
CA THR A 155 7.85 -8.42 -7.51
C THR A 155 8.97 -8.63 -8.52
N SER A 156 8.98 -7.86 -9.61
CA SER A 156 10.06 -7.84 -10.61
C SER A 156 11.38 -7.33 -10.03
N ASP A 157 11.35 -6.28 -9.20
CA ASP A 157 12.56 -5.79 -8.52
C ASP A 157 13.10 -6.79 -7.51
N ILE A 158 12.20 -7.50 -6.81
CA ILE A 158 12.58 -8.58 -5.89
C ILE A 158 13.27 -9.71 -6.66
N LEU A 159 12.68 -10.15 -7.77
CA LEU A 159 13.24 -11.18 -8.63
C LEU A 159 14.60 -10.76 -9.21
N ARG A 160 14.69 -9.53 -9.73
CA ARG A 160 15.92 -9.00 -10.30
C ARG A 160 17.04 -8.92 -9.27
N ALA A 161 16.74 -8.43 -8.06
CA ALA A 161 17.71 -8.39 -6.97
C ALA A 161 18.24 -9.79 -6.62
N GLY A 162 17.34 -10.79 -6.56
CA GLY A 162 17.74 -12.18 -6.31
C GLY A 162 18.55 -12.82 -7.44
N LEU A 163 18.29 -12.45 -8.69
CA LEU A 163 19.05 -12.94 -9.86
C LEU A 163 20.42 -12.27 -10.00
N ASP A 164 20.53 -11.01 -9.62
CA ASP A 164 21.78 -10.24 -9.67
C ASP A 164 22.76 -10.63 -8.54
N ASP A 165 22.42 -11.64 -7.71
CA ASP A 165 23.14 -12.06 -6.49
C ASP A 165 23.52 -10.86 -5.60
N THR A 166 22.75 -9.78 -5.74
CA THR A 166 22.78 -8.67 -4.80
C THR A 166 22.11 -9.25 -3.58
N PRO A 167 22.78 -9.35 -2.42
CA PRO A 167 22.13 -9.87 -1.24
C PRO A 167 20.87 -9.01 -1.02
N ALA A 168 19.71 -9.58 -1.32
CA ALA A 168 18.49 -9.23 -0.63
C ALA A 168 18.88 -9.50 0.81
N GLU A 169 19.20 -8.46 1.57
CA GLU A 169 19.73 -8.53 2.94
C GLU A 169 19.24 -9.82 3.61
N GLU A 170 20.14 -10.76 3.88
CA GLU A 170 19.77 -12.06 4.45
C GLU A 170 18.82 -11.79 5.64
N GLY A 171 17.55 -12.21 5.53
CA GLY A 171 16.52 -11.81 6.49
C GLY A 171 15.54 -10.71 6.04
N ARG A 172 15.38 -10.44 4.74
CA ARG A 172 14.35 -9.53 4.21
C ARG A 172 12.91 -9.89 4.62
N SER A 173 12.65 -11.17 4.90
CA SER A 173 11.40 -11.70 5.46
C SER A 173 11.52 -12.04 6.95
N GLY A 174 12.58 -11.57 7.61
CA GLY A 174 12.97 -11.89 8.98
C GLY A 174 13.55 -13.30 9.17
N PHE A 175 13.86 -13.59 10.43
CA PHE A 175 14.36 -14.87 10.92
C PHE A 175 13.29 -15.54 11.78
N VAL A 176 13.22 -16.86 11.71
CA VAL A 176 12.41 -17.68 12.61
C VAL A 176 13.35 -18.57 13.41
N LEU A 177 13.05 -18.74 14.70
CA LEU A 177 13.79 -19.67 15.54
C LEU A 177 13.17 -21.06 15.41
N ALA A 178 13.94 -22.03 14.93
CA ALA A 178 13.46 -23.39 14.71
C ALA A 178 14.20 -24.40 15.58
N THR A 179 13.51 -25.46 16.00
CA THR A 179 14.10 -26.62 16.67
C THR A 179 13.66 -27.89 15.97
N ARG A 180 14.44 -28.96 16.08
CA ARG A 180 13.99 -30.28 15.62
C ARG A 180 13.07 -30.91 16.65
N ASP A 181 11.91 -31.33 16.18
CA ASP A 181 10.94 -32.13 16.91
C ASP A 181 11.00 -33.59 16.41
N PRO A 182 11.12 -34.58 17.30
CA PRO A 182 11.23 -36.00 16.92
C PRO A 182 10.00 -36.57 16.20
N GLU A 183 8.81 -36.00 16.40
CA GLU A 183 7.54 -36.50 15.86
C GLU A 183 7.07 -35.72 14.62
N HIS A 184 7.40 -34.43 14.54
CA HIS A 184 6.81 -33.50 13.57
C HIS A 184 7.83 -32.80 12.64
N GLY A 185 9.13 -33.02 12.82
CA GLY A 185 10.17 -32.43 11.95
C GLY A 185 10.67 -31.08 12.48
N LEU A 186 10.51 -29.99 11.72
CA LEU A 186 10.89 -28.65 12.19
C LEU A 186 9.70 -27.99 12.89
N SER A 187 9.94 -27.48 14.10
CA SER A 187 8.99 -26.65 14.85
C SER A 187 9.56 -25.24 15.03
N PHE A 188 8.69 -24.24 15.01
CA PHE A 188 9.06 -22.82 14.95
C PHE A 188 8.53 -22.06 16.16
N TRP A 189 9.35 -21.17 16.72
CA TRP A 189 9.05 -20.45 17.95
C TRP A 189 7.99 -19.37 17.76
N ASN A 190 7.03 -19.30 18.69
CA ASN A 190 6.09 -18.21 18.88
C ASN A 190 6.21 -17.69 20.33
N ASN A 191 6.27 -16.36 20.51
CA ASN A 191 6.45 -15.74 21.85
C ASN A 191 5.30 -15.99 22.84
N GLU A 192 4.10 -16.32 22.36
CA GLU A 192 2.90 -16.57 23.16
C GLU A 192 2.67 -18.06 23.41
N THR A 193 2.88 -18.89 22.39
CA THR A 193 2.46 -20.31 22.40
C THR A 193 3.63 -21.30 22.39
N GLY A 194 4.87 -20.85 22.22
CA GLY A 194 6.06 -21.71 22.17
C GLY A 194 6.32 -22.32 20.80
N PHE A 195 7.00 -23.48 20.75
CA PHE A 195 7.33 -24.14 19.48
C PHE A 195 6.10 -24.81 18.82
N GLY A 196 5.81 -24.43 17.57
CA GLY A 196 4.65 -24.88 16.81
C GLY A 196 4.86 -24.82 15.29
N ARG A 197 3.78 -24.55 14.56
CA ARG A 197 3.79 -24.50 13.07
C ARG A 197 4.42 -23.21 12.56
N LEU A 198 5.06 -23.27 11.39
CA LEU A 198 5.64 -22.08 10.75
C LEU A 198 4.63 -20.92 10.56
N ALA A 199 3.39 -21.24 10.19
CA ALA A 199 2.32 -20.25 9.95
C ALA A 199 1.94 -19.43 11.21
N GLU A 200 2.36 -19.90 12.39
CA GLU A 200 2.12 -19.24 13.67
C GLU A 200 3.43 -18.71 14.28
N ALA A 201 4.57 -18.82 13.59
CA ALA A 201 5.87 -18.45 14.14
C ALA A 201 5.99 -16.93 14.34
N THR A 202 6.69 -16.51 15.40
CA THR A 202 7.16 -15.14 15.52
C THR A 202 8.32 -14.91 14.57
N VAL A 203 8.19 -13.91 13.71
CA VAL A 203 9.25 -13.46 12.80
C VAL A 203 10.05 -12.35 13.48
N PHE A 204 11.37 -12.50 13.50
CA PHE A 204 12.31 -11.59 14.13
C PHE A 204 13.09 -10.82 13.06
N SER A 205 13.36 -9.53 13.27
CA SER A 205 14.41 -8.84 12.54
C SER A 205 15.79 -9.38 12.91
N GLU A 206 16.82 -9.06 12.11
CA GLU A 206 18.21 -9.46 12.40
C GLU A 206 18.67 -8.96 13.78
N ALA A 207 18.35 -7.70 14.12
CA ALA A 207 18.71 -7.10 15.40
C ALA A 207 18.00 -7.77 16.58
N GLU A 208 16.73 -8.14 16.42
CA GLU A 208 15.99 -8.87 17.45
C GLU A 208 16.53 -10.29 17.61
N ALA A 209 16.79 -11.01 16.52
CA ALA A 209 17.37 -12.35 16.55
C ALA A 209 18.75 -12.39 17.24
N ALA A 210 19.57 -11.35 17.03
CA ALA A 210 20.87 -11.20 17.69
C ALA A 210 20.77 -10.92 19.20
N ALA A 211 19.69 -10.27 19.65
CA ALA A 211 19.46 -9.90 21.05
C ALA A 211 18.56 -10.89 21.81
N PHE A 212 17.96 -11.86 21.12
CA PHE A 212 16.97 -12.76 21.69
C PHE A 212 17.61 -13.98 22.37
N ASP A 213 17.30 -14.14 23.66
CA ASP A 213 17.74 -15.30 24.44
C ASP A 213 16.95 -16.55 24.02
N LYS A 214 17.63 -17.47 23.35
CA LYS A 214 17.01 -18.70 22.85
C LYS A 214 16.43 -19.54 24.01
N PRO A 215 15.16 -19.97 23.92
CA PRO A 215 14.54 -20.83 24.91
C PRO A 215 15.25 -22.19 24.99
N ILE A 216 15.21 -22.78 26.19
CA ILE A 216 15.71 -24.15 26.39
C ILE A 216 14.72 -25.12 25.74
N ALA A 217 15.19 -25.86 24.74
CA ALA A 217 14.43 -26.90 24.05
C ALA A 217 15.17 -28.25 24.09
N HIS A 218 14.50 -29.30 23.60
CA HIS A 218 15.07 -30.65 23.56
C HIS A 218 16.23 -30.79 22.56
N ASP A 219 16.21 -29.99 21.51
CA ASP A 219 17.30 -29.80 20.54
C ASP A 219 17.71 -28.32 20.54
N GLU A 220 18.93 -28.00 20.14
CA GLU A 220 19.40 -26.61 20.15
C GLU A 220 18.64 -25.78 19.11
N PRO A 221 17.93 -24.70 19.50
CA PRO A 221 17.20 -23.90 18.52
C PRO A 221 18.16 -23.13 17.60
N GLU A 222 17.92 -23.20 16.30
CA GLU A 222 18.70 -22.55 15.25
C GLU A 222 17.89 -21.44 14.58
N TRP A 223 18.58 -20.34 14.24
CA TRP A 223 17.97 -19.27 13.45
C TRP A 223 17.94 -19.70 11.98
N LEU A 224 16.75 -19.68 11.38
CA LEU A 224 16.57 -19.90 9.95
C LEU A 224 16.04 -18.62 9.31
N ALA A 225 16.52 -18.31 8.12
CA ALA A 225 15.86 -17.31 7.28
C ALA A 225 14.41 -17.77 7.03
N CYS A 226 13.45 -16.85 7.17
CA CYS A 226 12.04 -17.18 6.98
C CYS A 226 11.85 -17.81 5.58
N PRO A 227 11.24 -19.01 5.48
CA PRO A 227 11.01 -19.65 4.19
C PRO A 227 10.18 -18.78 3.25
N ALA A 228 10.53 -18.78 1.97
CA ALA A 228 9.83 -17.98 0.97
C ALA A 228 8.33 -18.32 0.93
N GLY A 229 7.48 -17.29 1.07
CA GLY A 229 6.03 -17.42 0.93
C GLY A 229 5.23 -17.60 2.23
N SER A 230 5.80 -17.30 3.41
CA SER A 230 4.94 -17.00 4.56
C SER A 230 4.18 -15.70 4.29
N PRO A 231 2.86 -15.64 4.59
CA PRO A 231 2.09 -14.40 4.47
C PRO A 231 2.65 -13.28 5.36
#